data_AF-A0A9D7EME2-F1
#
_entry.id   AF-A0A9D7EME2-F1
#
_cell.length_a   1.000
_cell.length_b   1.000
_cell.length_c   1.000
_cell.angle_alpha   90.00
_cell.angle_beta   90.00
_cell.angle_gamma   90.00
#
_symmetry.space_group_name_H-M   'P 1'
#
loop_
_entity.id
_entity.type
_entity.pdbx_description
1 polymer ?
#
loop_
_entity_poly.entity_id
_entity_poly.type
_entity_poly.pdbx_seq_one_letter_code
_entity_poly.pdbx_strand_id
1 'polypeptide(L)'
;MLQDLGVEIKWNTAGKGSLQGNFNLVEMPTMERLIHRSATQMLSGLKPGTNMTWAVTVQRKLSSHLQVDLTYNGRKSEDIKTIHVGGAQVRAFF
;
A
#
# COMPACT_ATOMS: atom_id res chain seq x y z
N MET A 1 12.96 18.62 0.76
CA MET A 1 12.81 17.70 1.89
C MET A 1 11.88 16.62 1.41
N LEU A 2 12.26 15.34 1.50
CA LEU A 2 11.35 14.23 1.25
C LEU A 2 10.40 14.18 2.46
N GLN A 3 9.10 14.34 2.23
CA GLN A 3 8.11 14.24 3.31
C GLN A 3 7.31 12.96 3.07
N ASP A 4 7.41 12.03 4.02
CA ASP A 4 6.72 10.75 4.02
C ASP A 4 5.84 10.71 5.27
N LEU A 5 4.53 10.58 5.06
CA LEU A 5 3.53 10.50 6.12
C LEU A 5 2.72 9.23 5.93
N GLY A 6 2.81 8.32 6.90
CA GLY A 6 2.12 7.04 6.92
C GLY A 6 1.17 6.90 8.11
N VAL A 7 0.03 6.25 7.88
CA VAL A 7 -0.93 5.85 8.89
C VAL A 7 -1.20 4.36 8.74
N GLU A 8 -1.09 3.60 9.83
CA GLU A 8 -1.40 2.17 9.89
C GLU A 8 -2.44 1.89 10.97
N ILE A 9 -3.42 1.06 10.62
CA ILE A 9 -4.48 0.57 11.52
C ILE A 9 -4.49 -0.95 11.45
N LYS A 10 -4.47 -1.60 12.61
CA LYS A 10 -4.59 -3.05 12.73
C LYS A 10 -5.58 -3.44 13.80
N TRP A 11 -6.57 -4.25 13.44
CA TRP A 11 -7.57 -4.80 14.35
C TRP A 11 -7.53 -6.32 14.28
N ASN A 12 -7.34 -6.97 15.44
CA ASN A 12 -7.36 -8.43 15.54
C ASN A 12 -8.53 -8.88 16.43
N THR A 13 -9.29 -9.87 15.97
CA THR A 13 -10.33 -10.52 16.77
C THR A 13 -9.94 -11.96 17.01
N ALA A 14 -9.78 -12.33 18.28
CA ALA A 14 -9.39 -13.67 18.68
C ALA A 14 -10.32 -14.73 18.04
N GLY A 15 -9.71 -15.68 17.33
CA GLY A 15 -10.41 -16.79 16.67
C GLY A 15 -11.23 -16.43 15.42
N LYS A 16 -11.47 -15.15 15.11
CA LYS A 16 -12.33 -14.73 14.00
C LYS A 16 -11.58 -14.15 12.81
N GLY A 17 -10.46 -13.45 13.04
CA GLY A 17 -9.64 -12.87 11.97
C GLY A 17 -8.99 -11.54 12.30
N SER A 18 -8.52 -10.83 11.27
CA SER A 18 -7.88 -9.53 11.38
C SER A 18 -8.22 -8.63 10.19
N LEU A 19 -8.22 -7.33 10.46
CA LEU A 19 -8.29 -6.25 9.47
C LEU A 19 -7.03 -5.41 9.63
N GLN A 20 -6.38 -5.10 8.52
CA GLN A 20 -5.26 -4.17 8.46
C GLN A 20 -5.51 -3.16 7.35
N GLY A 21 -5.22 -1.90 7.62
CA GLY A 21 -5.25 -0.82 6.65
C GLY A 21 -4.02 0.06 6.80
N ASN A 22 -3.42 0.44 5.68
CA ASN A 22 -2.34 1.42 5.65
C ASN A 22 -2.61 2.47 4.59
N PHE A 23 -2.16 3.68 4.87
CA PHE A 23 -2.22 4.81 3.97
C PHE A 23 -0.90 5.57 4.06
N ASN A 24 -0.28 5.84 2.92
CA ASN A 24 0.98 6.59 2.85
C ASN A 24 0.88 7.72 1.83
N LEU A 25 1.43 8.87 2.19
CA LEU A 25 1.58 10.06 1.35
C LEU A 25 3.08 10.39 1.25
N VAL A 26 3.61 10.35 0.04
CA VAL A 26 5.02 10.64 -0.25
C VAL A 26 5.09 11.81 -1.21
N GLU A 27 5.65 12.92 -0.76
CA GLU A 27 5.92 14.08 -1.60
C GLU A 27 7.38 14.05 -2.08
N MET A 28 7.55 13.98 -3.40
CA MET A 28 8.85 14.08 -4.04
C MET A 28 8.99 15.44 -4.72
N PRO A 29 10.06 16.21 -4.45
CA PRO A 29 10.25 17.51 -5.09
C PRO A 29 10.43 17.37 -6.61
N THR A 30 9.76 18.22 -7.37
CA THR A 30 9.81 18.30 -8.83
C THR A 30 11.24 18.60 -9.32
N MET A 31 11.66 17.94 -10.40
CA MET A 31 13.04 17.92 -10.91
C MET A 31 13.65 19.27 -11.31
N GLU A 32 12.89 20.37 -11.36
CA GLU A 32 13.43 21.69 -11.71
C GLU A 32 14.48 22.22 -10.70
N ARG A 33 14.51 21.69 -9.47
CA ARG A 33 15.53 22.02 -8.45
C ARG A 33 16.64 20.96 -8.34
N LEU A 34 16.88 20.14 -9.37
CA LEU A 34 17.78 18.98 -9.29
C LEU A 34 18.81 18.87 -10.42
N ILE A 35 19.21 19.97 -11.07
CA ILE A 35 20.41 19.96 -11.92
C ILE A 35 21.72 19.83 -11.13
N HIS A 36 21.69 19.88 -9.78
CA HIS A 36 22.89 19.95 -8.93
C HIS A 36 23.05 18.82 -7.91
N ARG A 37 22.27 17.73 -7.96
CA ARG A 37 22.51 16.58 -7.07
C ARG A 37 22.49 15.28 -7.85
N SER A 38 23.71 14.89 -8.22
CA SER A 38 24.14 13.53 -8.56
C SER A 38 23.43 12.47 -7.72
N ALA A 39 22.39 11.84 -8.27
CA ALA A 39 21.84 10.56 -7.83
C ALA A 39 20.72 10.09 -8.78
N THR A 40 21.01 10.06 -10.08
CA THR A 40 20.19 9.36 -11.09
C THR A 40 20.24 7.83 -10.93
N GLN A 41 20.51 7.30 -9.72
CA GLN A 41 20.98 5.93 -9.52
C GLN A 41 20.02 4.99 -8.78
N MET A 42 18.79 5.40 -8.47
CA MET A 42 17.76 4.47 -8.03
C MET A 42 16.47 4.71 -8.82
N LEU A 43 16.19 3.78 -9.72
CA LEU A 43 15.02 3.67 -10.58
C LEU A 43 13.77 3.36 -9.73
N SER A 44 13.43 4.19 -8.75
CA SER A 44 12.22 4.05 -7.95
C SER A 44 11.02 4.41 -8.83
N GLY A 45 10.09 3.48 -9.03
CA GLY A 45 8.87 3.65 -9.84
C GLY A 45 7.86 4.70 -9.31
N LEU A 46 8.31 5.61 -8.45
CA LEU A 46 7.59 6.77 -7.95
C LEU A 46 8.09 7.98 -8.74
N LYS A 47 7.19 8.58 -9.52
CA LYS A 47 7.49 9.79 -10.28
C LYS A 47 7.64 10.98 -9.31
N PRO A 48 8.44 11.99 -9.67
CA PRO A 48 8.42 13.29 -8.99
C PRO A 48 6.98 13.80 -8.85
N GLY A 49 6.67 14.45 -7.72
CA GLY A 49 5.31 14.87 -7.38
C GLY A 49 4.71 14.12 -6.18
N THR A 50 3.42 14.33 -5.97
CA THR A 50 2.68 13.73 -4.85
C THR A 50 2.25 12.30 -5.19
N ASN A 51 2.67 11.35 -4.36
CA ASN A 51 2.31 9.94 -4.49
C ASN A 51 1.50 9.50 -3.27
N MET A 52 0.32 8.93 -3.53
CA MET A 52 -0.57 8.36 -2.51
C MET A 52 -0.66 6.86 -2.71
N THR A 53 -0.52 6.09 -1.63
CA THR A 53 -0.74 4.64 -1.64
C THR A 53 -1.65 4.25 -0.48
N TRP A 54 -2.51 3.27 -0.72
CA TRP A 54 -3.33 2.66 0.32
C TRP A 54 -3.37 1.16 0.13
N ALA A 55 -3.41 0.42 1.22
CA ALA A 55 -3.72 -0.98 1.16
C ALA A 55 -4.60 -1.40 2.34
N VAL A 56 -5.43 -2.41 2.06
CA VAL A 56 -6.37 -3.00 2.99
C VAL A 56 -6.25 -4.51 2.86
N THR A 57 -6.07 -5.17 4.00
CA THR A 57 -6.04 -6.63 4.09
C THR A 57 -7.08 -7.08 5.09
N VAL A 58 -7.94 -8.02 4.68
CA VAL A 58 -8.92 -8.68 5.54
C VAL A 58 -8.60 -10.17 5.56
N GLN A 59 -8.36 -10.69 6.74
CA GLN A 59 -8.20 -12.12 6.97
C GLN A 59 -9.34 -12.56 7.86
N ARG A 60 -10.09 -13.58 7.44
CA ARG A 60 -11.22 -14.12 8.21
C ARG A 60 -11.20 -15.62 8.24
N LYS A 61 -11.30 -16.18 9.45
CA LYS A 61 -11.58 -17.61 9.63
C LYS A 61 -13.08 -17.83 9.43
N LEU A 62 -13.42 -18.62 8.42
CA LEU A 62 -14.81 -19.02 8.17
C LEU A 62 -15.18 -20.26 9.00
N SER A 63 -14.22 -21.13 9.26
CA SER A 63 -14.34 -22.27 10.17
C SER A 63 -12.96 -22.61 10.77
N SER A 64 -12.88 -23.65 11.59
CA SER A 64 -11.60 -24.17 12.11
C SER A 64 -10.66 -24.67 11.01
N HIS A 65 -11.20 -25.01 9.83
CA HIS A 65 -10.47 -25.60 8.72
C HIS A 65 -10.41 -24.68 7.48
N LEU A 66 -11.00 -23.48 7.53
CA LEU A 66 -11.11 -22.62 6.37
C LEU A 66 -10.88 -21.15 6.71
N GLN A 67 -10.00 -20.52 5.94
CA GLN A 67 -9.71 -19.09 6.01
C GLN A 67 -9.82 -18.46 4.64
N VAL A 68 -10.27 -17.20 4.63
CA VAL A 68 -10.27 -16.33 3.45
C VAL A 68 -9.40 -15.11 3.75
N ASP A 69 -8.58 -14.76 2.77
CA ASP A 69 -7.74 -13.57 2.77
C ASP A 69 -8.14 -12.70 1.57
N LEU A 70 -8.47 -11.44 1.82
CA LEU A 70 -8.76 -10.44 0.81
C LEU A 70 -7.72 -9.34 0.91
N THR A 71 -7.21 -8.92 -0.24
CA THR A 71 -6.25 -7.82 -0.35
C THR A 71 -6.76 -6.81 -1.35
N TYR A 72 -6.56 -5.54 -1.04
CA TYR A 72 -6.86 -4.44 -1.93
C TYR A 72 -5.78 -3.38 -1.78
N ASN A 73 -5.13 -3.05 -2.89
CA ASN A 73 -4.06 -2.07 -2.95
C ASN A 73 -4.43 -1.01 -3.99
N GLY A 74 -4.13 0.25 -3.71
CA GLY A 74 -4.24 1.30 -4.69
C GLY A 74 -3.12 2.30 -4.58
N ARG A 75 -2.83 2.93 -5.73
CA ARG A 75 -1.85 4.01 -5.82
C ARG A 75 -2.31 5.08 -6.79
N LYS A 76 -2.03 6.34 -6.45
CA LYS A 76 -2.21 7.49 -7.33
C LYS A 76 -0.95 8.35 -7.30
N SER A 77 -0.46 8.71 -8.48
CA SER A 77 0.57 9.74 -8.63
C SER A 77 -0.01 10.90 -9.44
N GLU A 78 0.55 12.09 -9.28
CA GLU A 78 0.04 13.36 -9.80
C GLU A 78 -0.38 13.32 -11.28
N ASP A 79 0.44 12.71 -12.15
CA ASP A 79 0.22 12.65 -13.61
C ASP A 79 -0.30 11.31 -14.13
N ILE A 80 -0.77 10.41 -13.28
CA ILE A 80 -1.27 9.09 -13.71
C ILE A 80 -2.64 8.78 -13.13
N LYS A 81 -3.44 8.06 -13.93
CA LYS A 81 -4.69 7.49 -13.47
C LYS A 81 -4.43 6.57 -12.28
N THR A 82 -5.33 6.60 -11.30
CA THR A 82 -5.29 5.72 -10.14
C THR A 82 -5.28 4.25 -10.57
N ILE A 83 -4.39 3.47 -9.97
CA ILE A 83 -4.30 2.02 -10.17
C ILE A 83 -4.85 1.33 -8.94
N HIS A 84 -5.69 0.32 -9.15
CA HIS A 84 -6.30 -0.50 -8.11
C HIS A 84 -6.04 -1.98 -8.40
N VAL A 85 -5.62 -2.73 -7.39
CA VAL A 85 -5.33 -4.16 -7.49
C VAL A 85 -5.98 -4.86 -6.31
N GLY A 86 -6.91 -5.77 -6.61
CA GLY A 86 -7.56 -6.63 -5.63
C GLY A 86 -7.12 -8.08 -5.80
N GLY A 87 -7.06 -8.81 -4.69
CA GLY A 87 -6.78 -10.24 -4.67
C GLY A 87 -7.61 -10.95 -3.60
N ALA A 88 -7.98 -12.20 -3.88
CA ALA A 88 -8.67 -13.06 -2.94
C ALA A 88 -7.96 -14.42 -2.89
N GLN A 89 -7.79 -14.96 -1.68
CA GLN A 89 -7.22 -16.26 -1.44
C GLN A 89 -8.11 -17.03 -0.45
N VAL A 90 -8.22 -18.34 -0.70
CA VAL A 90 -8.86 -19.29 0.23
C VAL A 90 -7.79 -20.29 0.67
N ARG A 91 -7.76 -20.58 1.98
CA ARG A 91 -6.83 -21.53 2.58
C ARG A 91 -7.60 -22.54 3.41
N ALA A 92 -7.43 -23.82 3.07
CA ALA A 92 -7.93 -24.93 3.87
C ALA A 92 -6.81 -25.46 4.78
N PHE A 93 -7.17 -25.88 5.99
CA PHE A 93 -6.29 -26.56 6.95
C PHE A 93 -6.85 -27.97 7.16
N PHE A 94 -6.01 -28.98 6.97
CA PHE A 94 -6.34 -30.40 7.02
C PHE A 94 -5.35 -31.15 7.91
#